data_AF-A0A933UM88-F1
#
_entry.id   AF-A0A933UM88-F1
#
_cell.length_a   1.000
_cell.length_b   1.000
_cell.length_c   1.000
_cell.angle_alpha   90.00
_cell.angle_beta   90.00
_cell.angle_gamma   90.00
#
_symmetry.space_group_name_H-M   'P 1'
#
loop_
_entity.id
_entity.type
_entity.pdbx_description
1 polymer ?
#
loop_
_entity_poly.entity_id
_entity_poly.type
_entity_poly.pdbx_seq_one_letter_code
_entity_poly.pdbx_strand_id
1 'polypeptide(L)'
;MGSDYGLWPLVVINTLLVVAFAVSFYHPTNTARDWTVMGGFSAFLVALFTEMYGFPLTVYLLSGWLGSRFPLLRADHRGGHLLNDLIGWDADPHVSPFHLASYVFIGGGFWLITAAWQVLHQAARERRLAVEGPYAWLRHPQYLGFLLVMLGFLLQWPTIPTLAMFPVLALVYARLARREERTVAQAFGPAWDQYAATVAAYLPRRPPPATSPTDQQTAPDTLGG
;
A
#
# COMPACT_ATOMS: atom_id res chain seq x y z
N MET A 1 13.49 -30.15 16.26
CA MET A 1 12.60 -28.98 16.08
C MET A 1 13.41 -27.95 15.32
N GLY A 2 13.11 -27.73 14.04
CA GLY A 2 13.76 -26.66 13.29
C GLY A 2 13.40 -25.31 13.93
N SER A 3 14.29 -24.33 13.89
CA SER A 3 13.93 -22.99 14.35
C SER A 3 12.86 -22.44 13.41
N ASP A 4 11.71 -22.03 13.96
CA ASP A 4 10.64 -21.35 13.20
C ASP A 4 11.08 -19.97 12.65
N TYR A 5 12.32 -19.56 12.97
CA TYR A 5 12.98 -18.31 12.59
C TYR A 5 14.38 -18.59 12.01
N GLY A 6 15.00 -17.58 11.41
CA GLY A 6 16.29 -17.70 10.70
C GLY A 6 16.17 -18.15 9.25
N LEU A 7 14.95 -18.18 8.71
CA LEU A 7 14.62 -18.56 7.34
C LEU A 7 14.89 -17.41 6.36
N TRP A 8 16.13 -16.93 6.32
CA TRP A 8 16.57 -15.81 5.47
C TRP A 8 16.28 -15.97 3.97
N PRO A 9 16.34 -17.18 3.37
CA PRO A 9 15.89 -17.36 1.99
C PRO A 9 14.44 -16.95 1.78
N LEU A 10 13.54 -17.23 2.74
CA LEU A 10 12.14 -16.78 2.66
C LEU A 10 12.01 -15.28 2.79
N VAL A 11 12.82 -14.63 3.65
CA VAL A 11 12.87 -13.16 3.75
C VAL A 11 13.19 -12.55 2.39
N VAL A 12 14.26 -13.03 1.75
CA VAL A 12 14.74 -12.52 0.47
C VAL A 12 13.73 -12.79 -0.64
N ILE A 13 13.26 -14.03 -0.80
CA ILE A 13 12.34 -14.41 -1.88
C ILE A 13 11.03 -13.64 -1.78
N ASN A 14 10.40 -13.58 -0.60
CA ASN A 14 9.12 -12.88 -0.45
C ASN A 14 9.27 -11.37 -0.64
N THR A 15 10.34 -10.77 -0.09
CA THR A 15 10.63 -9.35 -0.31
C THR A 15 10.80 -9.06 -1.80
N LEU A 16 11.65 -9.82 -2.49
CA LEU A 16 11.92 -9.60 -3.92
C LEU A 16 10.67 -9.81 -4.76
N LEU A 17 9.87 -10.83 -4.48
CA LEU A 17 8.64 -11.10 -5.22
C LEU A 17 7.66 -9.92 -5.11
N VAL A 18 7.41 -9.42 -3.91
CA VAL A 18 6.45 -8.32 -3.70
C VAL A 18 7.01 -7.00 -4.20
N VAL A 19 8.30 -6.72 -3.99
CA VAL A 19 8.95 -5.51 -4.51
C VAL A 19 9.01 -5.52 -6.04
N ALA A 20 9.36 -6.65 -6.67
CA ALA A 20 9.39 -6.75 -8.13
C ALA A 20 8.00 -6.56 -8.73
N PHE A 21 6.96 -7.12 -8.08
CA PHE A 21 5.58 -6.82 -8.44
C PHE A 21 5.27 -5.33 -8.29
N ALA A 22 5.59 -4.70 -7.16
CA ALA A 22 5.30 -3.28 -6.95
C ALA A 22 6.02 -2.35 -7.94
N VAL A 23 7.28 -2.65 -8.25
CA VAL A 23 8.11 -1.88 -9.18
C VAL A 23 7.58 -1.98 -10.62
N SER A 24 6.99 -3.10 -11.04
CA SER A 24 6.47 -3.25 -12.41
C SER A 24 5.27 -2.34 -12.72
N PHE A 25 4.57 -1.86 -11.69
CA PHE A 25 3.46 -0.89 -11.81
C PHE A 25 3.88 0.53 -11.46
N TYR A 26 5.14 0.74 -11.05
CA TYR A 26 5.64 2.03 -10.62
C TYR A 26 6.51 2.66 -11.70
N HIS A 27 5.98 3.66 -12.39
CA HIS A 27 6.75 4.47 -13.33
C HIS A 27 7.00 5.86 -12.73
N PRO A 28 8.23 6.14 -12.25
CA PRO A 28 8.54 7.41 -11.62
C PRO A 28 8.48 8.54 -12.65
N THR A 29 7.75 9.60 -12.32
CA THR A 29 7.74 10.86 -13.09
C THR A 29 8.78 11.84 -12.56
N ASN A 30 9.13 11.74 -11.27
CA ASN A 30 10.25 12.42 -10.64
C ASN A 30 11.19 11.41 -9.98
N THR A 31 12.19 10.97 -10.75
CA THR A 31 13.08 9.85 -10.44
C THR A 31 13.54 9.82 -8.97
N ALA A 32 14.24 10.83 -8.47
CA ALA A 32 14.86 10.76 -7.13
C ALA A 32 13.85 10.60 -5.97
N ARG A 33 12.73 11.32 -6.03
CA ARG A 33 11.73 11.31 -4.95
C ARG A 33 10.85 10.08 -5.01
N ASP A 34 10.48 9.68 -6.21
CA ASP A 34 9.64 8.53 -6.44
C ASP A 34 10.36 7.25 -5.99
N TRP A 35 11.68 7.16 -6.22
CA TRP A 35 12.51 6.09 -5.65
C TRP A 35 12.60 6.13 -4.13
N THR A 36 12.56 7.31 -3.50
CA THR A 36 12.53 7.41 -2.03
C THR A 36 11.24 6.83 -1.45
N VAL A 37 10.11 7.06 -2.12
CA VAL A 37 8.80 6.53 -1.71
C VAL A 37 8.74 5.01 -1.91
N MET A 38 9.19 4.52 -3.06
CA MET A 38 9.34 3.08 -3.32
C MET A 38 10.31 2.42 -2.33
N GLY A 39 11.38 3.12 -1.96
CA GLY A 39 12.31 2.68 -0.92
C GLY A 39 11.64 2.54 0.45
N GLY A 40 10.74 3.45 0.80
CA GLY A 40 9.94 3.36 2.03
C GLY A 40 9.03 2.12 2.09
N PHE A 41 8.32 1.84 1.00
CA PHE A 41 7.53 0.61 0.86
C PHE A 41 8.39 -0.65 0.91
N SER A 42 9.53 -0.64 0.22
CA SER A 42 10.46 -1.76 0.21
C SER A 42 11.05 -2.02 1.61
N ALA A 43 11.40 -0.95 2.34
CA ALA A 43 11.86 -1.05 3.72
C ALA A 43 10.77 -1.61 4.65
N PHE A 44 9.50 -1.24 4.44
CA PHE A 44 8.38 -1.82 5.19
C PHE A 44 8.29 -3.34 4.98
N LEU A 45 8.38 -3.81 3.73
CA LEU A 45 8.35 -5.24 3.41
C LEU A 45 9.56 -5.99 3.97
N VAL A 46 10.77 -5.41 3.85
CA VAL A 46 11.98 -5.99 4.44
C VAL A 46 11.82 -6.12 5.95
N ALA A 47 11.35 -5.08 6.64
CA ALA A 47 11.13 -5.12 8.08
C ALA A 47 10.10 -6.18 8.47
N LEU A 48 8.98 -6.25 7.74
CA LEU A 48 7.92 -7.24 7.95
C LEU A 48 8.44 -8.67 7.79
N PHE A 49 9.03 -9.00 6.64
CA PHE A 49 9.49 -10.35 6.36
C PHE A 49 10.68 -10.75 7.24
N THR A 50 11.53 -9.79 7.63
CA THR A 50 12.60 -10.03 8.60
C THR A 50 12.03 -10.42 9.96
N GLU A 51 10.99 -9.72 10.45
CA GLU A 51 10.33 -10.07 11.71
C GLU A 51 9.55 -11.39 11.62
N MET A 52 9.00 -11.72 10.45
CA MET A 52 8.21 -12.94 10.26
C MET A 52 9.06 -14.20 10.12
N TYR A 53 10.13 -14.16 9.32
CA TYR A 53 10.96 -15.34 8.99
C TYR A 53 12.38 -15.28 9.52
N GLY A 54 12.92 -14.08 9.76
CA GLY A 54 14.32 -13.85 10.11
C GLY A 54 14.54 -13.76 11.61
N PHE A 55 14.46 -12.55 12.15
CA PHE A 55 14.68 -12.22 13.55
C PHE A 55 13.44 -11.54 14.16
N PRO A 56 12.67 -12.22 15.02
CA PRO A 56 11.41 -11.71 15.57
C PRO A 56 11.65 -10.75 16.75
N LEU A 57 12.25 -9.60 16.46
CA LEU A 57 12.52 -8.54 17.43
C LEU A 57 11.29 -8.16 18.25
N THR A 58 10.13 -8.05 17.60
CA THR A 58 8.87 -7.71 18.26
C THR A 58 8.51 -8.73 19.33
N VAL A 59 8.60 -10.02 19.01
CA VAL A 59 8.31 -11.10 19.96
C VAL A 59 9.31 -11.07 21.12
N TYR A 60 10.60 -10.84 20.88
CA TYR A 60 11.60 -10.77 21.95
C TYR A 60 11.38 -9.59 22.90
N LEU A 61 11.05 -8.41 22.38
CA LEU A 61 10.78 -7.23 23.20
C LEU A 61 9.51 -7.41 24.04
N LEU A 62 8.45 -7.95 23.43
CA LEU A 62 7.18 -8.17 24.11
C LEU A 62 7.25 -9.32 25.12
N SER A 63 7.92 -10.43 24.82
CA SER A 63 8.03 -11.58 25.74
C SER A 63 8.95 -11.34 26.94
N GLY A 64 10.00 -10.51 26.79
CA GLY A 64 10.92 -10.19 27.87
C GLY A 64 10.34 -9.22 28.90
N TRP A 65 10.29 -7.93 28.58
CA TRP A 65 9.88 -6.89 29.54
C TRP A 65 8.37 -6.88 29.76
N LEU A 66 7.57 -6.94 28.69
CA LEU A 66 6.13 -6.76 28.76
C LEU A 66 5.38 -8.03 29.20
N GLY A 67 5.85 -9.21 28.80
CA GLY A 67 5.34 -10.52 29.24
C GLY A 67 5.53 -10.75 30.74
N SER A 68 6.52 -10.09 31.37
CA SER A 68 6.65 -10.12 32.82
C SER A 68 5.54 -9.35 33.55
N ARG A 69 4.89 -8.38 32.88
CA ARG A 69 3.87 -7.47 33.43
C ARG A 69 2.44 -7.80 32.98
N PHE A 70 2.27 -8.36 31.79
CA PHE A 70 0.98 -8.70 31.20
C PHE A 70 0.96 -10.20 30.83
N PRO A 71 0.31 -11.06 31.64
CA PRO A 71 0.28 -12.50 31.41
C PRO A 71 -0.33 -12.89 30.05
N LEU A 72 -1.22 -12.08 29.48
CA LEU A 72 -1.79 -12.24 28.13
C LEU A 72 -0.74 -12.14 27.01
N LEU A 73 0.46 -11.60 27.30
CA LEU A 73 1.58 -11.48 26.37
C LEU A 73 2.69 -12.51 26.66
N ARG A 74 2.51 -13.38 27.66
CA ARG A 74 3.36 -14.57 27.83
C ARG A 74 2.95 -15.61 26.80
N ALA A 75 3.44 -15.45 25.58
CA ALA A 75 3.20 -16.35 24.48
C ALA A 75 3.78 -17.75 24.77
N ASP A 76 2.93 -18.72 25.08
CA ASP A 76 3.27 -20.14 25.03
C ASP A 76 3.27 -20.64 23.57
N HIS A 77 4.11 -20.02 22.75
CA HIS A 77 4.73 -20.68 21.60
C HIS A 77 3.76 -21.24 20.55
N ARG A 78 3.30 -20.37 19.64
CA ARG A 78 3.04 -20.68 18.22
C ARG A 78 2.78 -19.40 17.39
N GLY A 79 3.84 -18.86 16.79
CA GLY A 79 3.73 -18.27 15.44
C GLY A 79 3.10 -16.88 15.25
N GLY A 80 3.41 -15.88 16.08
CA GLY A 80 3.21 -14.46 15.72
C GLY A 80 1.79 -13.98 15.40
N HIS A 81 0.77 -14.73 15.80
CA HIS A 81 -0.65 -14.40 15.63
C HIS A 81 -1.21 -13.56 16.79
N LEU A 82 -0.51 -12.49 17.17
CA LEU A 82 -0.80 -11.69 18.38
C LEU A 82 -2.24 -11.19 18.46
N LEU A 83 -2.85 -10.82 17.32
CA LEU A 83 -4.24 -10.35 17.29
C LEU A 83 -5.24 -11.48 17.53
N ASN A 84 -4.95 -12.70 17.07
CA ASN A 84 -5.76 -13.89 17.32
C ASN A 84 -5.73 -14.25 18.81
N ASP A 85 -4.54 -14.22 19.40
CA ASP A 85 -4.34 -14.48 20.83
C ASP A 85 -5.12 -13.48 21.69
N LEU A 86 -5.12 -12.20 21.29
CA LEU A 86 -5.81 -11.13 22.01
C LEU A 86 -7.34 -11.34 22.06
N ILE A 87 -7.92 -11.93 21.01
CA ILE A 87 -9.36 -12.22 20.95
C ILE A 87 -9.70 -13.66 21.36
N GLY A 88 -8.71 -14.47 21.74
CA GLY A 88 -8.89 -15.86 22.15
C GLY A 88 -9.28 -16.81 21.01
N TRP A 89 -8.81 -16.56 19.78
CA TRP A 89 -9.08 -17.44 18.63
C TRP A 89 -8.18 -18.68 18.67
N ASP A 90 -8.78 -19.86 18.83
CA ASP A 90 -8.10 -21.15 19.03
C ASP A 90 -8.10 -22.07 17.78
N ALA A 91 -8.87 -21.71 16.75
CA ALA A 91 -8.89 -22.40 15.46
C ALA A 91 -7.70 -22.02 14.56
N ASP A 92 -7.64 -22.57 13.34
CA ASP A 92 -6.56 -22.29 12.38
C ASP A 92 -6.39 -20.76 12.18
N PRO A 93 -5.20 -20.21 12.41
CA PRO A 93 -4.94 -18.78 12.23
C PRO A 93 -5.23 -18.27 10.82
N HIS A 94 -5.09 -19.10 9.79
CA HIS A 94 -5.32 -18.70 8.40
C HIS A 94 -6.78 -18.37 8.09
N VAL A 95 -7.72 -18.90 8.89
CA VAL A 95 -9.16 -18.58 8.78
C VAL A 95 -9.61 -17.56 9.82
N SER A 96 -8.68 -17.00 10.60
CA SER A 96 -9.01 -15.95 11.55
C SER A 96 -9.59 -14.71 10.84
N PRO A 97 -10.48 -13.95 11.49
CA PRO A 97 -11.04 -12.72 10.92
C PRO A 97 -9.97 -11.74 10.42
N PHE A 98 -8.83 -11.68 11.12
CA PHE A 98 -7.70 -10.83 10.75
C PHE A 98 -6.98 -11.29 9.48
N HIS A 99 -6.80 -12.60 9.29
CA HIS A 99 -6.21 -13.14 8.05
C HIS A 99 -7.15 -13.00 6.87
N LEU A 100 -8.44 -13.27 7.06
CA LEU A 100 -9.45 -13.07 6.02
C LEU A 100 -9.52 -11.61 5.58
N ALA A 101 -9.54 -10.68 6.54
CA ALA A 101 -9.48 -9.25 6.23
C ALA A 101 -8.15 -8.87 5.55
N SER A 102 -7.02 -9.43 5.98
CA SER A 102 -5.72 -9.26 5.32
C SER A 102 -5.77 -9.68 3.86
N TYR A 103 -6.29 -10.87 3.55
CA TYR A 103 -6.39 -11.37 2.17
C TYR A 103 -7.25 -10.45 1.30
N VAL A 104 -8.37 -9.93 1.85
CA VAL A 104 -9.20 -8.94 1.16
C VAL A 104 -8.43 -7.65 0.89
N PHE A 105 -7.67 -7.14 1.87
CA PHE A 105 -6.89 -5.91 1.70
C PHE A 105 -5.72 -6.07 0.73
N ILE A 106 -4.96 -7.17 0.81
CA ILE A 106 -3.84 -7.46 -0.09
C ILE A 106 -4.36 -7.69 -1.51
N GLY A 107 -5.34 -8.58 -1.66
CA GLY A 107 -5.93 -8.90 -2.97
C GLY A 107 -6.60 -7.67 -3.60
N GLY A 108 -7.41 -6.95 -2.83
CA GLY A 108 -8.06 -5.71 -3.27
C GLY A 108 -7.06 -4.60 -3.60
N GLY A 109 -5.98 -4.49 -2.81
CA GLY A 109 -4.90 -3.53 -3.04
C GLY A 109 -4.15 -3.81 -4.35
N PHE A 110 -3.76 -5.07 -4.60
CA PHE A 110 -3.14 -5.46 -5.86
C PHE A 110 -4.06 -5.28 -7.06
N TRP A 111 -5.32 -5.69 -6.94
CA TRP A 111 -6.32 -5.48 -7.99
C TRP A 111 -6.46 -3.99 -8.32
N LEU A 112 -6.54 -3.12 -7.30
CA LEU A 112 -6.69 -1.68 -7.49
C LEU A 112 -5.45 -1.06 -8.16
N ILE A 113 -4.23 -1.47 -7.78
CA ILE A 113 -2.98 -1.04 -8.43
C ILE A 113 -3.01 -1.43 -9.91
N THR A 114 -3.30 -2.68 -10.23
CA THR A 114 -3.31 -3.17 -11.61
C THR A 114 -4.40 -2.49 -12.45
N ALA A 115 -5.62 -2.36 -11.92
CA ALA A 115 -6.72 -1.71 -12.62
C ALA A 115 -6.45 -0.22 -12.88
N ALA A 116 -5.85 0.48 -11.91
CA ALA A 116 -5.47 1.88 -12.06
C ALA A 116 -4.33 2.06 -13.06
N TRP A 117 -3.33 1.18 -13.02
CA TRP A 117 -2.20 1.23 -13.93
C TRP A 117 -2.63 1.20 -15.40
N GLN A 118 -3.57 0.32 -15.75
CA GLN A 118 -4.07 0.22 -17.13
C GLN A 118 -4.66 1.55 -17.63
N VAL A 119 -5.43 2.24 -16.79
CA VAL A 119 -6.01 3.55 -17.14
C VAL A 119 -4.93 4.62 -17.23
N LEU A 120 -4.04 4.70 -16.24
CA LEU A 120 -2.99 5.72 -16.20
C LEU A 120 -2.03 5.58 -17.39
N HIS A 121 -1.64 4.35 -17.72
CA HIS A 121 -0.73 4.08 -18.83
C HIS A 121 -1.33 4.50 -20.18
N GLN A 122 -2.61 4.21 -20.41
CA GLN A 122 -3.30 4.66 -21.63
C GLN A 122 -3.42 6.19 -21.68
N ALA A 123 -3.86 6.81 -20.59
CA ALA A 123 -3.99 8.26 -20.50
C ALA A 123 -2.64 8.98 -20.73
N ALA A 124 -1.55 8.44 -20.17
CA ALA A 124 -0.21 8.97 -20.37
C ALA A 124 0.26 8.86 -21.83
N ARG A 125 0.00 7.73 -22.51
CA ARG A 125 0.33 7.54 -23.94
C ARG A 125 -0.43 8.52 -24.84
N GLU A 126 -1.65 8.87 -24.45
CA GLU A 126 -2.53 9.78 -25.18
C GLU A 126 -2.40 11.24 -24.69
N ARG A 127 -1.50 11.52 -23.74
CA ARG A 127 -1.30 12.84 -23.11
C ARG A 127 -2.61 13.49 -22.62
N ARG A 128 -3.49 12.69 -22.01
CA ARG A 128 -4.77 13.13 -21.45
C ARG A 128 -4.85 12.84 -19.96
N LEU A 129 -5.86 13.41 -19.29
CA LEU A 129 -6.16 13.10 -17.90
C LEU A 129 -6.77 11.70 -17.75
N ALA A 130 -6.28 10.94 -16.78
CA ALA A 130 -6.89 9.69 -16.35
C ALA A 130 -8.11 9.99 -15.46
N VAL A 131 -9.32 9.86 -16.01
CA VAL A 131 -10.59 10.15 -15.31
C VAL A 131 -11.56 8.96 -15.32
N GLU A 132 -11.16 7.83 -15.89
CA GLU A 132 -11.97 6.64 -16.07
C GLU A 132 -11.58 5.51 -15.10
N GLY A 133 -12.40 4.45 -15.05
CA GLY A 133 -12.13 3.28 -14.23
C GLY A 133 -11.94 3.67 -12.75
N PRO A 134 -10.88 3.20 -12.06
CA PRO A 134 -10.61 3.57 -10.67
C PRO A 134 -10.46 5.08 -10.43
N TYR A 135 -9.96 5.83 -11.42
CA TYR A 135 -9.80 7.28 -11.33
C TYR A 135 -11.13 8.04 -11.32
N ALA A 136 -12.22 7.42 -11.80
CA ALA A 136 -13.56 8.02 -11.68
C ALA A 136 -14.09 8.04 -10.24
N TRP A 137 -13.56 7.16 -9.37
CA TRP A 137 -14.02 7.01 -7.99
C TRP A 137 -13.15 7.77 -6.99
N LEU A 138 -11.84 7.81 -7.23
CA LEU A 138 -10.87 8.52 -6.41
C LEU A 138 -9.60 8.85 -7.20
N ARG A 139 -8.93 9.94 -6.84
CA ARG A 139 -7.81 10.49 -7.66
C ARG A 139 -6.49 9.73 -7.54
N HIS A 140 -6.29 8.99 -6.44
CA HIS A 140 -5.02 8.32 -6.11
C HIS A 140 -5.16 6.81 -5.88
N PRO A 141 -5.68 6.03 -6.86
CA PRO A 141 -6.03 4.62 -6.66
C PRO A 141 -4.80 3.72 -6.44
N GLN A 142 -3.67 4.03 -7.08
CA GLN A 142 -2.43 3.29 -6.87
C GLN A 142 -1.88 3.49 -5.45
N TYR A 143 -1.84 4.75 -4.96
CA TYR A 143 -1.43 5.02 -3.58
C TYR A 143 -2.35 4.35 -2.57
N LEU A 144 -3.67 4.40 -2.78
CA LEU A 144 -4.59 3.66 -1.93
C LEU A 144 -4.31 2.16 -1.99
N GLY A 145 -4.10 1.58 -3.16
CA GLY A 145 -3.78 0.16 -3.32
C GLY A 145 -2.53 -0.26 -2.56
N PHE A 146 -1.45 0.53 -2.61
CA PHE A 146 -0.25 0.28 -1.78
C PHE A 146 -0.55 0.37 -0.28
N LEU A 147 -1.34 1.35 0.16
CA LEU A 147 -1.75 1.45 1.57
C LEU A 147 -2.59 0.25 2.01
N LEU A 148 -3.47 -0.27 1.15
CA LEU A 148 -4.27 -1.47 1.42
C LEU A 148 -3.38 -2.72 1.53
N VAL A 149 -2.40 -2.89 0.63
CA VAL A 149 -1.43 -4.01 0.73
C VAL A 149 -0.65 -3.94 2.03
N MET A 150 -0.10 -2.77 2.39
CA MET A 150 0.62 -2.61 3.67
C MET A 150 -0.30 -2.87 4.87
N LEU A 151 -1.55 -2.41 4.82
CA LEU A 151 -2.52 -2.61 5.90
C LEU A 151 -2.88 -4.10 6.06
N GLY A 152 -3.06 -4.83 4.96
CA GLY A 152 -3.34 -6.27 5.00
C GLY A 152 -2.19 -7.03 5.65
N PHE A 153 -0.95 -6.77 5.22
CA PHE A 153 0.23 -7.35 5.86
C PHE A 153 0.34 -7.00 7.35
N LEU A 154 0.06 -5.74 7.72
CA LEU A 154 0.06 -5.28 9.10
C LEU A 154 -0.99 -5.99 9.96
N LEU A 155 -2.15 -6.30 9.38
CA LEU A 155 -3.23 -7.01 10.06
C LEU A 155 -2.89 -8.49 10.28
N GLN A 156 -2.18 -9.10 9.34
CA GLN A 156 -1.76 -10.50 9.45
C GLN A 156 -0.59 -10.68 10.43
N TRP A 157 0.38 -9.77 10.41
CA TRP A 157 1.61 -9.87 11.21
C TRP A 157 2.04 -8.49 11.72
N PRO A 158 1.38 -7.95 12.75
CA PRO A 158 1.72 -6.64 13.29
C PRO A 158 3.06 -6.69 14.03
N THR A 159 4.01 -5.84 13.61
CA THR A 159 5.33 -5.73 14.25
C THR A 159 5.56 -4.31 14.72
N ILE A 160 6.39 -4.12 15.75
CA ILE A 160 6.72 -2.78 16.25
C ILE A 160 7.28 -1.88 15.12
N PRO A 161 8.24 -2.34 14.29
CA PRO A 161 8.72 -1.53 13.18
C PRO A 161 7.62 -1.18 12.17
N THR A 162 6.80 -2.14 11.77
CA THR A 162 5.76 -1.92 10.74
C THR A 162 4.62 -1.03 11.24
N LEU A 163 4.22 -1.16 12.51
CA LEU A 163 3.26 -0.27 13.17
C LEU A 163 3.76 1.18 13.23
N ALA A 164 5.07 1.38 13.43
CA ALA A 164 5.67 2.71 13.42
C ALA A 164 5.82 3.28 11.99
N MET A 165 6.22 2.44 11.03
CA MET A 165 6.45 2.85 9.64
C MET A 165 5.15 3.17 8.89
N PHE A 166 4.08 2.40 9.10
CA PHE A 166 2.80 2.55 8.39
C PHE A 166 2.25 3.99 8.41
N PRO A 167 2.04 4.66 9.56
CA PRO A 167 1.51 6.03 9.58
C PRO A 167 2.46 7.05 8.93
N VAL A 168 3.78 6.84 9.04
CA VAL A 168 4.78 7.69 8.39
C VAL A 168 4.68 7.56 6.87
N LEU A 169 4.60 6.33 6.35
CA LEU A 169 4.47 6.07 4.92
C LEU A 169 3.14 6.58 4.37
N ALA A 170 2.03 6.38 5.10
CA ALA A 170 0.73 6.94 4.74
C ALA A 170 0.78 8.47 4.59
N LEU A 171 1.46 9.16 5.52
CA LEU A 171 1.65 10.60 5.45
C LEU A 171 2.56 11.03 4.30
N VAL A 172 3.63 10.27 4.03
CA VAL A 172 4.53 10.51 2.88
C VAL A 172 3.74 10.40 1.57
N TYR A 173 2.93 9.36 1.41
CA TYR A 173 2.09 9.12 0.22
C TYR A 173 1.06 10.25 0.06
N ALA A 174 0.41 10.66 1.16
CA ALA A 174 -0.53 11.79 1.17
C ALA A 174 0.11 13.13 0.79
N ARG A 175 1.40 13.32 1.07
CA ARG A 175 2.15 14.52 0.66
C ARG A 175 2.63 14.43 -0.78
N LEU A 176 2.98 13.24 -1.26
CA LEU A 176 3.40 13.05 -2.65
C LEU A 176 2.23 13.29 -3.61
N ALA A 177 1.10 12.63 -3.36
CA ALA A 177 -0.13 12.82 -4.10
C ALA A 177 -0.52 14.29 -4.24
N ARG A 178 -0.53 15.05 -3.13
CA ARG A 178 -0.83 16.50 -3.14
C ARG A 178 0.13 17.34 -3.97
N ARG A 179 1.37 16.86 -4.19
CA ARG A 179 2.33 17.55 -5.06
C ARG A 179 2.09 17.19 -6.52
N GLU A 180 1.84 15.93 -6.81
CA GLU A 180 1.45 15.49 -8.16
C GLU A 180 0.19 16.19 -8.64
N GLU A 181 -0.82 16.36 -7.76
CA GLU A 181 -2.01 17.15 -8.07
C GLU A 181 -1.67 18.57 -8.54
N ARG A 182 -0.63 19.21 -7.98
CA ARG A 182 -0.20 20.56 -8.43
C ARG A 182 0.44 20.52 -9.80
N THR A 183 1.27 19.52 -10.08
CA THR A 183 1.90 19.34 -11.39
C THR A 183 0.85 19.05 -12.46
N VAL A 184 -0.11 18.18 -12.16
CA VAL A 184 -1.22 17.86 -13.07
C VAL A 184 -2.13 19.07 -13.26
N ALA A 185 -2.44 19.82 -12.19
CA ALA A 185 -3.20 21.07 -12.29
C ALA A 185 -2.52 22.10 -13.20
N GLN A 186 -1.20 22.23 -13.13
CA GLN A 186 -0.45 23.12 -14.01
C GLN A 186 -0.48 22.67 -15.48
N ALA A 187 -0.48 21.35 -15.73
CA ALA A 187 -0.47 20.80 -17.09
C ALA A 187 -1.85 20.83 -17.77
N PHE A 188 -2.94 20.62 -17.02
CA PHE A 188 -4.30 20.45 -17.58
C PHE A 188 -5.29 21.54 -17.18
N GLY A 189 -4.92 22.45 -16.26
CA GLY A 189 -5.69 23.65 -15.92
C GLY A 189 -7.18 23.38 -15.65
N PRO A 190 -8.12 23.99 -16.41
CA PRO A 190 -9.55 23.86 -16.15
C PRO A 190 -10.08 22.42 -16.17
N ALA A 191 -9.51 21.54 -17.00
CA ALA A 191 -9.91 20.14 -17.07
C ALA A 191 -9.59 19.41 -15.75
N TRP A 192 -8.45 19.75 -15.13
CA TRP A 192 -8.11 19.25 -13.80
C TRP A 192 -9.06 19.80 -12.74
N ASP A 193 -9.39 21.10 -12.77
CA ASP A 193 -10.24 21.72 -11.76
C ASP A 193 -11.65 21.11 -11.74
N GLN A 194 -12.23 20.85 -12.92
CA GLN A 194 -13.53 20.16 -13.03
C GLN A 194 -13.50 18.74 -12.46
N TYR A 195 -12.43 18.00 -12.77
CA TYR A 195 -12.23 16.65 -12.25
C TYR A 195 -12.01 16.64 -10.73
N ALA A 196 -11.15 17.52 -10.21
CA ALA A 196 -10.81 17.60 -8.79
C ALA A 196 -11.99 18.06 -7.91
N ALA A 197 -12.94 18.81 -8.48
CA ALA A 197 -14.16 19.23 -7.80
C ALA A 197 -15.14 18.06 -7.56
N THR A 198 -15.13 17.05 -8.42
CA THR A 198 -16.10 15.94 -8.39
C THR A 198 -15.56 14.68 -7.73
N VAL A 199 -14.26 14.39 -7.93
CA VAL A 199 -13.63 13.16 -7.46
C VAL A 199 -12.77 13.42 -6.24
N ALA A 200 -12.97 12.67 -5.15
CA ALA A 200 -12.19 12.83 -3.91
C ALA A 200 -10.78 12.20 -4.01
N ALA A 201 -9.84 12.66 -3.17
CA ALA A 201 -8.45 12.18 -3.23
C ALA A 201 -8.31 10.68 -2.92
N TYR A 202 -8.92 10.21 -1.82
CA TYR A 202 -8.74 8.85 -1.30
C TYR A 202 -10.03 8.12 -0.93
N LEU A 203 -11.11 8.86 -0.65
CA LEU A 203 -12.39 8.26 -0.29
C LEU A 203 -13.18 7.99 -1.57
N PRO A 204 -13.53 6.74 -1.89
CA PRO A 204 -14.29 6.44 -3.09
C PRO A 204 -15.64 7.15 -3.03
N ARG A 205 -15.94 7.95 -4.06
CA ARG A 205 -17.25 8.55 -4.27
C ARG A 205 -17.83 8.01 -5.57
N ARG A 206 -19.15 7.82 -5.62
CA ARG A 206 -19.81 7.42 -6.87
C ARG A 206 -19.54 8.51 -7.92
N PRO A 207 -19.05 8.13 -9.11
CA PRO A 207 -18.89 9.09 -10.19
C PRO A 207 -20.26 9.69 -10.54
N PRO A 208 -20.34 11.00 -10.84
CA PRO A 208 -21.52 11.54 -11.49
C PRO A 208 -21.74 10.84 -12.86
N PRO A 209 -22.99 10.74 -13.35
CA PRO A 209 -23.25 10.14 -14.66
C PRO A 209 -22.43 10.84 -15.75
N ALA A 210 -21.87 10.05 -16.68
CA ALA A 210 -20.87 10.51 -17.62
C ALA A 210 -21.36 11.74 -18.42
N THR A 211 -20.62 12.85 -18.31
CA THR A 211 -20.71 13.95 -19.28
C THR A 211 -19.98 13.54 -20.56
N SER A 212 -20.54 13.90 -21.70
CA SER A 212 -20.17 13.44 -23.05
C SER A 212 -18.66 13.49 -23.34
N PRO A 213 -18.14 12.67 -24.29
CA PRO A 213 -16.69 12.48 -24.56
C PRO A 213 -15.92 13.73 -25.04
N THR A 214 -16.57 14.87 -25.16
CA THR A 214 -16.04 16.08 -25.80
C THR A 214 -15.04 16.86 -24.93
N ASP A 215 -14.96 16.60 -23.62
CA ASP A 215 -14.12 17.37 -22.69
C ASP A 215 -12.79 16.71 -22.27
N GLN A 216 -12.38 15.60 -22.89
CA GLN A 216 -11.04 15.02 -22.65
C GLN A 216 -9.95 15.86 -23.34
N GLN A 217 -9.50 16.92 -22.68
CA GLN A 217 -8.47 17.83 -23.19
C GLN A 217 -7.07 17.19 -23.15
N THR A 218 -6.39 17.19 -24.29
CA THR A 218 -4.98 16.81 -24.42
C THR A 218 -4.07 17.92 -23.88
N ALA A 219 -2.97 17.56 -23.25
CA ALA A 219 -2.00 18.53 -22.74
C ALA A 219 -1.34 19.32 -23.89
N PRO A 220 -1.04 20.62 -23.72
CA PRO A 220 -0.32 21.41 -24.71
C PRO A 220 1.12 20.87 -24.95
N ASP A 221 1.63 21.02 -26.17
CA ASP A 221 2.88 20.41 -26.68
C ASP A 221 4.20 20.81 -25.97
N THR A 222 4.14 21.62 -24.92
CA THR A 222 5.31 22.24 -24.26
C THR A 222 6.04 21.36 -23.25
N LEU A 223 5.70 20.06 -23.14
CA LEU A 223 6.32 19.13 -22.17
C LEU A 223 7.31 18.14 -22.82
N GLY A 224 7.75 18.39 -24.05
CA GLY A 224 8.88 17.69 -24.68
C GLY A 224 10.12 18.58 -24.73
N GLY A 225 10.93 18.57 -23.67
CA GLY A 225 12.21 19.29 -23.60
C GLY A 225 13.13 18.66 -22.57
#